data_AF-A0A7V8YJB8-F1
#
_entry.id   AF-A0A7V8YJB8-F1
#
_cell.length_a   1.000
_cell.length_b   1.000
_cell.length_c   1.000
_cell.angle_alpha   90.00
_cell.angle_beta   90.00
_cell.angle_gamma   90.00
#
_symmetry.space_group_name_H-M   'P 1'
#
loop_
_entity.id
_entity.type
_entity.pdbx_description
1 polymer ?
#
loop_
_entity_poly.entity_id
_entity_poly.type
_entity_poly.pdbx_seq_one_letter_code
_entity_poly.pdbx_strand_id
1 'polypeptide(L)'
;MAVPDERPHPRPRHVRPAEEPPGYGGEAFDRQPPQDLTAEQSVLGGMLLSKDAIADVLEVLRPDDFYRPAHQTVYDCILDLYGRGEPADPVTVSAELQRRGDLVRLGGAPYLHTLIATVPTAANAAYYAEIVAEKAILRRLVEAGTRIVQLGYLGADGAGAGVDEIVDRAQMAIYDVTERRASEDYIPLEELLQPTMDEIDAIASRGGVSLGVPTGFADLDAVTNGLHPGQMIVVAARPGLGKSTLGLDFARSCSVKHGMTSAIFSLEMSRTEIVMRLLSAEARIRLTDMRAGRMSDDDWTRMARRMSEISEAPLFIDDSPNLTMMEIRAKARRMRQRNDLRLVIVDYMQLMTSGKRVESRQQEVSEFSRQMKLLAKELEVPVVAISQLNRGPEQRTDKRPMLSDLRESGCLTAGTRLLRADTGAEVTLGELLESGERGVRLWSLDERMRMVPREMTAAFPSGVKEVLELRLRSGRVVEATANHPFLTVDGWCALGELQPGDRLAASRRIPAPVEPIVLPDDQVVLLAHLIGDGSFGRRQAAHHGVNAECASTPRYASTDEANLAAVTAARAFGVTAVRDDDPAARCPSLRLPPPYHVTDGRRNPIAAWLDGLGLFGLR
;
A
#
# COMPACT_ATOMS: atom_id res chain seq x y z
N MET A 1 18.13 89.89 23.29
CA MET A 1 17.46 90.47 22.11
C MET A 1 18.07 89.84 20.87
N ALA A 2 17.36 88.90 20.26
CA ALA A 2 17.57 88.46 18.89
C ALA A 2 16.30 87.69 18.50
N VAL A 3 15.61 88.20 17.48
CA VAL A 3 14.36 87.69 16.92
C VAL A 3 14.67 86.49 16.03
N PRO A 4 13.98 85.34 16.15
CA PRO A 4 14.01 84.30 15.13
C PRO A 4 12.84 84.46 14.15
N ASP A 5 13.22 84.41 12.88
CA ASP A 5 12.49 84.43 11.61
C ASP A 5 11.32 83.42 11.57
N GLU A 6 10.10 83.90 11.33
CA GLU A 6 8.91 83.08 11.06
C GLU A 6 8.97 82.56 9.61
N ARG A 7 9.09 81.23 9.44
CA ARG A 7 8.74 80.55 8.19
C ARG A 7 7.73 79.44 8.45
N PRO A 8 6.70 79.31 7.60
CA PRO A 8 5.56 78.44 7.86
C PRO A 8 5.88 76.96 7.61
N HIS A 9 5.28 76.11 8.44
CA HIS A 9 5.33 74.65 8.36
C HIS A 9 4.97 74.13 6.94
N PRO A 10 5.63 73.05 6.47
CA PRO A 10 5.28 72.41 5.21
C PRO A 10 3.89 71.77 5.31
N ARG A 11 3.04 72.08 4.33
CA ARG A 11 1.70 71.51 4.16
C ARG A 11 1.79 69.97 4.05
N PRO A 12 0.80 69.22 4.59
CA PRO A 12 0.76 67.77 4.43
C PRO A 12 0.67 67.41 2.94
N ARG A 13 1.53 66.48 2.51
CA ARG A 13 1.47 65.90 1.15
C ARG A 13 0.07 65.31 0.94
N HIS A 14 -0.61 65.74 -0.11
CA HIS A 14 -1.75 65.04 -0.67
C HIS A 14 -1.32 63.61 -1.03
N VAL A 15 -1.66 62.66 -0.18
CA VAL A 15 -1.71 61.24 -0.53
C VAL A 15 -2.85 61.12 -1.53
N ARG A 16 -2.53 60.78 -2.79
CA ARG A 16 -3.56 60.32 -3.73
C ARG A 16 -4.25 59.13 -3.06
N PRO A 17 -5.59 59.07 -3.01
CA PRO A 17 -6.24 57.87 -2.51
C PRO A 17 -5.68 56.68 -3.30
N ALA A 18 -5.25 55.65 -2.58
CA ALA A 18 -4.83 54.40 -3.17
C ALA A 18 -5.92 53.98 -4.16
N GLU A 19 -5.54 53.66 -5.40
CA GLU A 19 -6.43 52.96 -6.32
C GLU A 19 -6.97 51.75 -5.56
N GLU A 20 -8.28 51.77 -5.32
CA GLU A 20 -8.99 50.62 -4.79
C GLU A 20 -8.66 49.42 -5.69
N PRO A 21 -8.29 48.26 -5.13
CA PRO A 21 -8.16 47.06 -5.94
C PRO A 21 -9.49 46.89 -6.69
N PRO A 22 -9.48 46.57 -8.00
CA PRO A 22 -10.70 46.45 -8.77
C PRO A 22 -11.63 45.51 -8.01
N GLY A 23 -12.76 46.06 -7.56
CA GLY A 23 -13.76 45.31 -6.84
C GLY A 23 -14.07 44.06 -7.65
N TYR A 24 -13.96 42.90 -7.00
CA TYR A 24 -14.52 41.66 -7.53
C TYR A 24 -16.03 41.88 -7.63
N GLY A 25 -16.45 42.41 -8.77
CA GLY A 25 -17.85 42.57 -9.13
C GLY A 25 -18.51 41.21 -9.08
N GLY A 26 -19.64 41.13 -8.38
CA GLY A 26 -20.52 39.98 -8.28
C GLY A 26 -21.21 39.57 -9.60
N GLU A 27 -20.53 39.71 -10.74
CA GLU A 27 -21.01 39.31 -12.07
C GLU A 27 -20.25 38.10 -12.65
N ALA A 28 -19.26 37.55 -11.94
CA ALA A 28 -18.40 36.47 -12.47
C ALA A 28 -19.00 35.05 -12.40
N PHE A 29 -20.14 34.84 -11.74
CA PHE A 29 -20.75 33.51 -11.55
C PHE A 29 -21.89 33.16 -12.51
N ASP A 30 -22.24 34.04 -13.46
CA ASP A 30 -23.31 33.78 -14.46
C ASP A 30 -22.77 33.33 -15.83
N ARG A 31 -21.56 32.76 -15.85
CA ARG A 31 -21.00 32.15 -17.07
C ARG A 31 -21.37 30.68 -17.11
N GLN A 32 -22.16 30.31 -18.11
CA GLN A 32 -22.47 28.92 -18.39
C GLN A 32 -21.18 28.11 -18.60
N PRO A 33 -21.02 26.94 -17.96
CA PRO A 33 -19.82 26.12 -18.14
C PRO A 33 -19.57 25.79 -19.62
N PRO A 34 -18.29 25.68 -20.05
CA PRO A 34 -17.94 25.33 -21.42
C PRO A 34 -18.63 24.04 -21.87
N GLN A 35 -19.32 24.12 -23.02
CA GLN A 35 -20.10 23.03 -23.62
C GLN A 35 -20.25 23.27 -25.12
N ASP A 36 -20.51 22.19 -25.87
CA ASP A 36 -20.99 22.27 -27.25
C ASP A 36 -22.04 21.18 -27.46
N LEU A 37 -23.31 21.57 -27.33
CA LEU A 37 -24.44 20.64 -27.41
C LEU A 37 -24.62 20.07 -28.82
N THR A 38 -24.25 20.83 -29.84
CA THR A 38 -24.38 20.37 -31.23
C THR A 38 -23.32 19.30 -31.52
N ALA A 39 -22.11 19.47 -31.01
CA ALA A 39 -21.07 18.45 -31.07
C ALA A 39 -21.49 17.19 -30.30
N GLU A 40 -22.02 17.31 -29.08
CA GLU A 40 -22.52 16.16 -28.31
C GLU A 40 -23.62 15.39 -29.06
N GLN A 41 -24.57 16.10 -29.67
CA GLN A 41 -25.61 15.47 -30.49
C GLN A 41 -25.05 14.78 -31.73
N SER A 42 -24.04 15.39 -32.36
CA SER A 42 -23.37 14.85 -33.55
C SER A 42 -22.56 13.59 -33.25
N VAL A 43 -21.94 13.53 -32.07
CA VAL A 43 -21.25 12.32 -31.59
C VAL A 43 -22.25 11.18 -31.40
N LEU A 44 -23.30 11.40 -30.59
CA LEU A 44 -24.29 10.35 -30.30
C LEU A 44 -25.03 9.89 -31.55
N GLY A 45 -25.42 10.81 -32.42
CA GLY A 45 -26.06 10.45 -33.67
C GLY A 45 -25.13 9.70 -34.63
N GLY A 46 -23.83 10.02 -34.64
CA GLY A 46 -22.83 9.29 -35.41
C GLY A 46 -22.67 7.85 -34.93
N MET A 47 -22.62 7.66 -33.60
CA MET A 47 -22.60 6.34 -32.95
C MET A 47 -23.86 5.51 -33.24
N LEU A 48 -25.04 6.14 -33.28
CA LEU A 48 -26.30 5.47 -33.64
C LEU A 48 -26.39 5.07 -35.14
N LEU A 49 -25.58 5.70 -36.00
CA LEU A 49 -25.55 5.46 -37.44
C LEU A 49 -24.54 4.39 -37.86
N SER A 50 -23.38 4.32 -37.18
CA SER A 50 -22.29 3.43 -37.56
C SER A 50 -21.60 2.81 -36.35
N LYS A 51 -21.33 1.51 -36.45
CA LYS A 51 -20.57 0.76 -35.45
C LYS A 51 -19.12 1.23 -35.35
N ASP A 52 -18.51 1.60 -36.47
CA ASP A 52 -17.11 2.06 -36.50
C ASP A 52 -16.96 3.40 -35.75
N ALA A 53 -17.95 4.28 -35.87
CA ALA A 53 -17.99 5.53 -35.11
C ALA A 53 -18.07 5.31 -33.59
N ILE A 54 -18.64 4.19 -33.13
CA ILE A 54 -18.63 3.84 -31.69
C ILE A 54 -17.21 3.57 -31.22
N ALA A 55 -16.42 2.82 -32.01
CA ALA A 55 -15.04 2.50 -31.68
C ALA A 55 -14.17 3.76 -31.61
N ASP A 56 -14.24 4.61 -32.65
CA ASP A 56 -13.44 5.85 -32.70
C ASP A 56 -13.79 6.82 -31.56
N VAL A 57 -15.07 6.94 -31.21
CA VAL A 57 -15.51 7.83 -30.12
C VAL A 57 -15.13 7.27 -28.75
N LEU A 58 -15.17 5.95 -28.57
CA LEU A 58 -14.80 5.29 -27.31
C LEU A 58 -13.34 5.55 -26.92
N GLU A 59 -12.44 5.72 -27.88
CA GLU A 59 -11.04 6.08 -27.62
C GLU A 59 -10.90 7.50 -27.04
N VAL A 60 -11.79 8.41 -27.43
CA VAL A 60 -11.68 9.85 -27.14
C VAL A 60 -12.50 10.27 -25.92
N LEU A 61 -13.70 9.71 -25.74
CA LEU A 61 -14.69 10.18 -24.76
C LEU A 61 -15.04 9.15 -23.68
N ARG A 62 -15.37 9.69 -22.51
CA ARG A 62 -16.00 9.00 -21.39
C ARG A 62 -17.40 9.57 -21.13
N PRO A 63 -18.27 8.84 -20.43
CA PRO A 63 -19.64 9.30 -20.15
C PRO A 63 -19.66 10.68 -19.48
N ASP A 64 -18.80 10.91 -18.49
CA ASP A 64 -18.70 12.17 -17.74
C ASP A 64 -18.24 13.40 -18.58
N ASP A 65 -17.75 13.17 -19.80
CA ASP A 65 -17.32 14.26 -20.69
C ASP A 65 -18.51 14.99 -21.33
N PHE A 66 -19.69 14.39 -21.40
CA PHE A 66 -20.91 15.07 -21.88
C PHE A 66 -21.44 16.04 -20.82
N TYR A 67 -21.79 17.26 -21.24
CA TYR A 67 -22.40 18.26 -20.36
C TYR A 67 -23.82 17.88 -19.95
N ARG A 68 -24.62 17.35 -20.89
CA ARG A 68 -26.00 16.97 -20.60
C ARG A 68 -26.07 15.57 -20.00
N PRO A 69 -26.66 15.39 -18.81
CA PRO A 69 -26.87 14.05 -18.23
C PRO A 69 -27.68 13.11 -19.13
N ALA A 70 -28.57 13.67 -19.94
CA ALA A 70 -29.31 12.93 -20.95
C ALA A 70 -28.38 12.28 -22.00
N HIS A 71 -27.36 13.01 -22.46
CA HIS A 71 -26.38 12.50 -23.42
C HIS A 71 -25.46 11.47 -22.78
N GLN A 72 -25.07 11.64 -21.52
CA GLN A 72 -24.32 10.64 -20.74
C GLN A 72 -25.08 9.29 -20.72
N THR A 73 -26.38 9.35 -20.40
CA THR A 73 -27.23 8.16 -20.31
C THR A 73 -27.38 7.45 -21.66
N VAL A 74 -27.51 8.21 -22.76
CA VAL A 74 -27.57 7.66 -24.12
C VAL A 74 -26.23 7.02 -24.50
N TYR A 75 -25.11 7.70 -24.21
CA TYR A 75 -23.77 7.18 -24.45
C TYR A 75 -23.53 5.85 -23.72
N ASP A 76 -23.84 5.80 -22.41
CA ASP A 76 -23.72 4.58 -21.60
C ASP A 76 -24.56 3.43 -22.14
N CYS A 77 -25.78 3.72 -22.61
CA CYS A 77 -26.65 2.72 -23.22
C CYS A 77 -26.04 2.16 -24.52
N ILE A 78 -25.49 3.03 -25.38
CA ILE A 78 -24.81 2.65 -26.61
C ILE A 78 -23.61 1.76 -26.30
N LEU A 79 -22.78 2.14 -25.33
CA LEU A 79 -21.60 1.36 -24.94
C LEU A 79 -21.97 -0.02 -24.35
N ASP A 80 -23.02 -0.09 -23.55
CA ASP A 80 -23.47 -1.36 -22.97
C ASP A 80 -24.02 -2.34 -24.03
N LEU A 81 -24.77 -1.83 -25.01
CA LEU A 81 -25.22 -2.64 -26.16
C LEU A 81 -24.01 -3.09 -27.00
N TYR A 82 -23.09 -2.17 -27.29
CA TYR A 82 -21.87 -2.46 -28.04
C TYR A 82 -21.00 -3.51 -27.34
N GLY A 83 -20.83 -3.42 -26.02
CA GLY A 83 -20.07 -4.37 -25.21
C GLY A 83 -20.70 -5.76 -25.15
N ARG A 84 -22.03 -5.86 -25.29
CA ARG A 84 -22.75 -7.14 -25.44
C ARG A 84 -22.73 -7.69 -26.88
N GLY A 85 -22.14 -6.96 -27.82
CA GLY A 85 -22.12 -7.30 -29.24
C GLY A 85 -23.46 -7.08 -29.95
N GLU A 86 -24.40 -6.36 -29.33
CA GLU A 86 -25.69 -6.00 -29.91
C GLU A 86 -25.56 -4.71 -30.75
N PRO A 87 -26.31 -4.57 -31.87
CA PRO A 87 -26.31 -3.33 -32.65
C PRO A 87 -26.91 -2.19 -31.82
N ALA A 88 -26.21 -1.07 -31.74
CA ALA A 88 -26.66 0.13 -31.02
C ALA A 88 -27.29 1.13 -32.00
N ASP A 89 -28.49 0.83 -32.47
CA ASP A 89 -29.30 1.69 -33.33
C ASP A 89 -30.43 2.36 -32.51
N PRO A 90 -31.19 3.33 -33.06
CA PRO A 90 -32.23 4.03 -32.30
C PRO A 90 -33.31 3.12 -31.75
N VAL A 91 -33.60 2.00 -32.41
CA VAL A 91 -34.65 1.06 -32.00
C VAL A 91 -34.16 0.26 -30.81
N THR A 92 -32.96 -0.30 -30.89
CA THR A 92 -32.38 -1.09 -29.80
C THR A 92 -32.04 -0.22 -28.59
N VAL A 93 -31.48 0.96 -28.81
CA VAL A 93 -31.19 1.95 -27.75
C VAL A 93 -32.49 2.44 -27.10
N SER A 94 -33.55 2.71 -27.88
CA SER A 94 -34.87 3.07 -27.32
C SER A 94 -35.46 1.94 -26.46
N ALA A 95 -35.39 0.69 -26.92
CA ALA A 95 -35.90 -0.45 -26.18
C ALA A 95 -35.16 -0.67 -24.86
N GLU A 96 -33.83 -0.54 -24.87
CA GLU A 96 -33.00 -0.69 -23.69
C GLU A 96 -33.21 0.47 -22.70
N LEU A 97 -33.30 1.71 -23.18
CA LEU A 97 -33.64 2.87 -22.34
C LEU A 97 -35.05 2.77 -21.74
N GLN A 98 -36.00 2.18 -22.47
CA GLN A 98 -37.35 1.93 -21.95
C GLN A 98 -37.32 0.88 -20.84
N ARG A 99 -36.54 -0.19 -21.02
CA ARG A 99 -36.35 -1.26 -20.02
C ARG A 99 -35.73 -0.73 -18.73
N ARG A 100 -34.81 0.24 -18.82
CA ARG A 100 -34.19 0.92 -17.67
C ARG A 100 -35.07 1.99 -17.01
N GLY A 101 -36.14 2.42 -17.70
CA GLY A 101 -37.02 3.49 -17.22
C GLY A 101 -36.51 4.90 -17.49
N ASP A 102 -35.44 5.06 -18.26
CA ASP A 102 -34.80 6.36 -18.53
C ASP A 102 -35.32 7.07 -19.79
N LEU A 103 -35.99 6.33 -20.71
CA LEU A 103 -36.46 6.87 -22.00
C LEU A 103 -37.31 8.15 -21.89
N VAL A 104 -38.17 8.22 -20.87
CA VAL A 104 -39.06 9.38 -20.65
C VAL A 104 -38.26 10.63 -20.27
N ARG A 105 -37.19 10.46 -19.48
CA ARG A 105 -36.32 11.57 -19.03
C ARG A 105 -35.50 12.17 -20.18
N LEU A 106 -35.34 11.41 -21.27
CA LEU A 106 -34.56 11.77 -22.47
C LEU A 106 -35.40 12.48 -23.54
N GLY A 107 -36.70 12.71 -23.31
CA GLY A 107 -37.60 13.28 -24.31
C GLY A 107 -38.25 12.23 -25.23
N GLY A 108 -38.14 10.94 -24.89
CA GLY A 108 -38.74 9.83 -25.61
C GLY A 108 -37.97 9.38 -26.84
N ALA A 109 -38.47 8.32 -27.49
CA ALA A 109 -37.91 7.78 -28.73
C ALA A 109 -37.68 8.82 -29.85
N PRO A 110 -38.53 9.87 -30.04
CA PRO A 110 -38.27 10.89 -31.05
C PRO A 110 -36.94 11.63 -30.88
N TYR A 111 -36.42 11.75 -29.66
CA TYR A 111 -35.15 12.44 -29.43
C TYR A 111 -33.97 11.72 -30.08
N LEU A 112 -33.96 10.38 -30.08
CA LEU A 112 -32.90 9.58 -30.73
C LEU A 112 -32.89 9.79 -32.26
N HIS A 113 -34.06 9.96 -32.87
CA HIS A 113 -34.15 10.33 -34.29
C HIS A 113 -33.63 11.73 -34.57
N THR A 114 -33.84 12.68 -33.65
CA THR A 114 -33.25 14.02 -33.74
C THR A 114 -31.73 13.96 -33.68
N LEU A 115 -31.14 13.11 -32.82
CA LEU A 115 -29.69 12.94 -32.74
C LEU A 115 -29.10 12.52 -34.10
N ILE A 116 -29.75 11.56 -34.78
CA ILE A 116 -29.34 11.15 -36.13
C ILE A 116 -29.47 12.28 -37.14
N ALA A 117 -30.60 12.99 -37.12
CA ALA A 117 -30.86 14.05 -38.08
C ALA A 117 -29.88 15.23 -37.97
N THR A 118 -29.28 15.44 -36.80
CA THR A 118 -28.26 16.48 -36.57
C THR A 118 -26.91 16.14 -37.21
N VAL A 119 -26.62 14.86 -37.48
CA VAL A 119 -25.30 14.42 -37.93
C VAL A 119 -25.17 14.53 -39.45
N PRO A 120 -24.22 15.33 -39.97
CA PRO A 120 -24.02 15.42 -41.42
C PRO A 120 -23.49 14.10 -42.01
N THR A 121 -22.52 13.47 -41.33
CA THR A 121 -21.89 12.20 -41.73
C THR A 121 -21.36 11.47 -40.50
N ALA A 122 -21.62 10.16 -40.39
CA ALA A 122 -21.11 9.33 -39.29
C ALA A 122 -19.57 9.28 -39.23
N ALA A 123 -18.88 9.44 -40.37
CA ALA A 123 -17.41 9.44 -40.45
C ALA A 123 -16.72 10.59 -39.67
N ASN A 124 -17.45 11.66 -39.32
CA ASN A 124 -16.89 12.80 -38.60
C ASN A 124 -17.10 12.70 -37.08
N ALA A 125 -17.63 11.58 -36.57
CA ALA A 125 -17.93 11.41 -35.16
C ALA A 125 -16.69 11.63 -34.26
N ALA A 126 -15.52 11.14 -34.68
CA ALA A 126 -14.25 11.35 -33.98
C ALA A 126 -13.91 12.84 -33.83
N TYR A 127 -14.06 13.63 -34.90
CA TYR A 127 -13.79 15.08 -34.86
C TYR A 127 -14.72 15.82 -33.89
N TYR A 128 -16.02 15.48 -33.88
CA TYR A 128 -16.95 16.05 -32.91
C TYR A 128 -16.65 15.58 -31.48
N ALA A 129 -16.13 14.36 -31.32
CA ALA A 129 -15.72 13.83 -30.03
C ALA A 129 -14.53 14.60 -29.44
N GLU A 130 -13.57 15.00 -30.27
CA GLU A 130 -12.47 15.89 -29.85
C GLU A 130 -13.00 17.24 -29.34
N ILE A 131 -13.97 17.85 -30.02
CA ILE A 131 -14.60 19.10 -29.58
C ILE A 131 -15.25 18.92 -28.20
N VAL A 132 -16.01 17.85 -27.99
CA VAL A 132 -16.63 17.55 -26.69
C VAL A 132 -15.56 17.34 -25.62
N ALA A 133 -14.48 16.61 -25.92
CA ALA A 133 -13.38 16.37 -25.00
C ALA A 133 -12.67 17.67 -24.59
N GLU A 134 -12.43 18.59 -25.53
CA GLU A 134 -11.88 19.92 -25.24
C GLU A 134 -12.79 20.71 -24.29
N LYS A 135 -14.11 20.73 -24.54
CA LYS A 135 -15.05 21.42 -23.65
C LYS A 135 -15.13 20.75 -22.28
N ALA A 136 -15.04 19.43 -22.20
CA ALA A 136 -15.00 18.69 -20.94
C ALA A 136 -13.74 19.04 -20.11
N ILE A 137 -12.57 19.15 -20.75
CA ILE A 137 -11.33 19.60 -20.08
C ILE A 137 -11.49 21.02 -19.54
N LEU A 138 -12.03 21.95 -20.35
CA LEU A 138 -12.27 23.32 -19.91
C LEU A 138 -13.28 23.39 -18.77
N ARG A 139 -14.33 22.56 -18.79
CA ARG A 139 -15.32 22.46 -17.71
C ARG A 139 -14.69 21.93 -16.41
N ARG A 140 -13.90 20.85 -16.49
CA ARG A 140 -13.16 20.33 -15.33
C ARG A 140 -12.18 21.36 -14.75
N LEU A 141 -11.54 22.17 -15.60
CA LEU A 141 -10.68 23.26 -15.13
C LEU A 141 -11.45 24.32 -14.34
N VAL A 142 -12.65 24.69 -14.79
CA VAL A 142 -13.54 25.60 -14.05
C VAL A 142 -13.92 24.99 -12.70
N GLU A 143 -14.33 23.72 -12.66
CA GLU A 143 -14.68 23.01 -11.43
C GLU A 143 -13.50 22.89 -10.45
N ALA A 144 -12.31 22.61 -10.95
CA ALA A 144 -11.08 22.58 -10.15
C ALA A 144 -10.79 23.97 -9.57
N GLY A 145 -10.91 25.02 -10.39
CA GLY A 145 -10.79 26.41 -9.93
C GLY A 145 -11.78 26.75 -8.82
N THR A 146 -13.06 26.39 -8.97
CA THR A 146 -14.09 26.60 -7.93
C THR A 146 -13.76 25.84 -6.65
N ARG A 147 -13.31 24.57 -6.75
CA ARG A 147 -12.87 23.78 -5.59
C ARG A 147 -11.69 24.43 -4.86
N ILE A 148 -10.70 24.95 -5.59
CA ILE A 148 -9.54 25.63 -5.01
C ILE A 148 -9.96 26.90 -4.27
N VAL A 149 -10.88 27.69 -4.84
CA VAL A 149 -11.44 28.87 -4.17
C VAL A 149 -12.14 28.45 -2.87
N GLN A 150 -12.96 27.40 -2.90
CA GLN A 150 -13.63 26.88 -1.69
C GLN A 150 -12.63 26.41 -0.62
N LEU A 151 -11.57 25.70 -1.03
CA LEU A 151 -10.49 25.27 -0.13
C LEU A 151 -9.80 26.46 0.55
N GLY A 152 -9.59 27.57 -0.17
CA GLY A 152 -9.02 28.80 0.37
C GLY A 152 -9.89 29.43 1.48
N TYR A 153 -11.22 29.46 1.30
CA TYR A 153 -12.13 29.96 2.34
C TYR A 153 -12.22 29.02 3.54
N LEU A 154 -12.29 27.71 3.33
CA LEU A 154 -12.34 26.72 4.41
C LEU A 154 -11.09 26.73 5.29
N GLY A 155 -9.92 27.02 4.71
CA GLY A 155 -8.67 27.20 5.45
C GLY A 155 -8.60 28.46 6.31
N ALA A 156 -9.32 29.52 5.91
CA ALA A 156 -9.35 30.77 6.66
C ALA A 156 -10.18 30.65 7.96
N ASP A 157 -11.14 29.74 8.01
CA ASP A 157 -12.05 29.53 9.15
C ASP A 157 -11.49 28.59 10.25
N GLY A 158 -10.19 28.24 10.20
CA GLY A 158 -9.49 27.55 11.30
C GLY A 158 -9.91 26.10 11.56
N ALA A 159 -10.70 25.49 10.67
CA ALA A 159 -11.13 24.10 10.78
C ALA A 159 -10.08 23.12 10.25
N GLY A 160 -9.02 22.91 11.04
CA GLY A 160 -8.33 21.62 11.15
C GLY A 160 -7.39 21.13 10.04
N ALA A 161 -7.32 21.76 8.86
CA ALA A 161 -6.33 21.43 7.84
C ALA A 161 -5.15 22.42 7.89
N GLY A 162 -3.93 21.91 7.97
CA GLY A 162 -2.72 22.75 7.83
C GLY A 162 -2.67 23.41 6.45
N VAL A 163 -2.06 24.60 6.35
CA VAL A 163 -1.93 25.32 5.07
C VAL A 163 -1.32 24.42 3.98
N ASP A 164 -0.37 23.57 4.35
CA ASP A 164 0.27 22.60 3.44
C ASP A 164 -0.73 21.59 2.86
N GLU A 165 -1.66 21.07 3.67
CA GLU A 165 -2.69 20.13 3.21
C GLU A 165 -3.68 20.79 2.23
N ILE A 166 -3.97 22.07 2.44
CA ILE A 166 -4.83 22.85 1.54
C ILE A 166 -4.15 23.07 0.19
N VAL A 167 -2.85 23.40 0.22
CA VAL A 167 -2.02 23.54 -0.98
C VAL A 167 -1.92 22.21 -1.72
N ASP A 168 -1.72 21.10 -1.02
CA ASP A 168 -1.69 19.75 -1.62
C ASP A 168 -3.01 19.41 -2.30
N ARG A 169 -4.15 19.65 -1.62
CA ARG A 169 -5.49 19.41 -2.20
C ARG A 169 -5.76 20.30 -3.41
N ALA A 170 -5.28 21.53 -3.40
CA ALA A 170 -5.39 22.44 -4.53
C ALA A 170 -4.54 21.97 -5.72
N GLN A 171 -3.33 21.50 -5.46
CA GLN A 171 -2.46 20.92 -6.50
C GLN A 171 -3.09 19.65 -7.10
N MET A 172 -3.60 18.73 -6.28
CA MET A 172 -4.30 17.53 -6.75
C MET A 172 -5.49 17.88 -7.65
N ALA A 173 -6.29 18.88 -7.27
CA ALA A 173 -7.44 19.31 -8.08
C ALA A 173 -7.05 19.82 -9.48
N ILE A 174 -5.88 20.48 -9.62
CA ILE A 174 -5.34 20.87 -10.93
C ILE A 174 -4.80 19.66 -11.69
N TYR A 175 -4.12 18.74 -11.02
CA TYR A 175 -3.57 17.54 -11.65
C TYR A 175 -4.66 16.66 -12.26
N ASP A 176 -5.78 16.46 -11.56
CA ASP A 176 -6.94 15.68 -12.04
C ASP A 176 -7.51 16.20 -13.38
N VAL A 177 -7.29 17.47 -13.71
CA VAL A 177 -7.72 18.08 -14.99
C VAL A 177 -6.82 17.61 -16.15
N THR A 178 -5.55 17.30 -15.88
CA THR A 178 -4.52 17.02 -16.87
C THR A 178 -4.24 15.52 -17.12
N GLU A 179 -4.50 14.65 -16.14
CA GLU A 179 -3.96 13.28 -16.10
C GLU A 179 -5.01 12.19 -16.41
N ARG A 180 -5.78 12.33 -17.50
CA ARG A 180 -6.72 11.26 -17.94
C ARG A 180 -6.46 10.68 -19.33
N ARG A 181 -5.33 11.00 -19.98
CA ARG A 181 -4.92 10.40 -21.27
C ARG A 181 -4.12 9.09 -21.16
N ALA A 182 -4.21 8.37 -20.05
CA ALA A 182 -3.65 7.03 -19.95
C ALA A 182 -4.79 6.02 -19.79
N SER A 183 -5.32 5.54 -20.92
CA SER A 183 -6.02 4.26 -20.93
C SER A 183 -4.99 3.16 -20.62
N GLU A 184 -5.34 2.28 -19.70
CA GLU A 184 -4.60 1.03 -19.49
C GLU A 184 -4.84 0.12 -20.70
N ASP A 185 -3.97 0.24 -21.70
CA ASP A 185 -4.02 -0.61 -22.90
C ASP A 185 -3.20 -1.87 -22.62
N TYR A 186 -3.89 -2.98 -22.38
CA TYR A 186 -3.26 -4.30 -22.39
C TYR A 186 -2.85 -4.61 -23.83
N ILE A 187 -1.55 -4.69 -24.09
CA ILE A 187 -1.01 -5.01 -25.41
C ILE A 187 -0.93 -6.54 -25.55
N PRO A 188 -1.46 -7.15 -26.64
CA PRO A 188 -1.28 -8.58 -26.91
C PRO A 188 0.20 -8.96 -26.92
N LEU A 189 0.54 -10.13 -26.36
CA LEU A 189 1.94 -10.59 -26.29
C LEU A 189 2.62 -10.59 -27.67
N GLU A 190 1.89 -10.95 -28.73
CA GLU A 190 2.40 -10.97 -30.11
C GLU A 190 2.96 -9.62 -30.56
N GLU A 191 2.31 -8.51 -30.17
CA GLU A 191 2.76 -7.16 -30.47
C GLU A 191 4.00 -6.75 -29.65
N LEU A 192 4.24 -7.39 -28.50
CA LEU A 192 5.44 -7.16 -27.68
C LEU A 192 6.63 -8.02 -28.13
N LEU A 193 6.39 -9.16 -28.79
CA LEU A 193 7.45 -10.09 -29.20
C LEU A 193 8.41 -9.45 -30.21
N GLN A 194 7.89 -8.80 -31.25
CA GLN A 194 8.72 -8.23 -32.31
C GLN A 194 9.62 -7.09 -31.79
N PRO A 195 9.12 -6.07 -31.06
CA PRO A 195 9.97 -5.04 -30.46
C PRO A 195 11.01 -5.60 -29.48
N THR A 196 10.65 -6.63 -28.71
CA THR A 196 11.58 -7.28 -27.77
C THR A 196 12.71 -8.00 -28.52
N MET A 197 12.40 -8.69 -29.62
CA MET A 197 13.42 -9.34 -30.47
C MET A 197 14.34 -8.31 -31.14
N ASP A 198 13.78 -7.20 -31.65
CA ASP A 198 14.56 -6.11 -32.22
C ASP A 198 15.51 -5.48 -31.17
N GLU A 199 15.05 -5.35 -29.91
CA GLU A 199 15.89 -4.88 -28.80
C GLU A 199 17.03 -5.86 -28.49
N ILE A 200 16.75 -7.18 -28.47
CA ILE A 200 17.77 -8.22 -28.27
C ILE A 200 18.83 -8.19 -29.39
N ASP A 201 18.40 -8.05 -30.64
CA ASP A 201 19.31 -7.97 -31.80
C ASP A 201 20.14 -6.67 -31.77
N ALA A 202 19.55 -5.56 -31.32
CA ALA A 202 20.26 -4.30 -31.11
C ALA A 202 21.33 -4.42 -30.01
N ILE A 203 21.09 -5.19 -28.94
CA ILE A 203 22.09 -5.47 -27.89
C ILE A 203 23.22 -6.35 -28.44
N ALA A 204 22.87 -7.41 -29.17
CA ALA A 204 23.83 -8.35 -29.73
C ALA A 204 24.78 -7.67 -30.75
N SER A 205 24.23 -6.83 -31.62
CA SER A 205 24.98 -6.10 -32.66
C SER A 205 25.95 -5.05 -32.10
N ARG A 206 25.72 -4.53 -30.90
CA ARG A 206 26.62 -3.58 -30.21
C ARG A 206 27.66 -4.28 -29.31
N GLY A 207 27.83 -5.59 -29.45
CA GLY A 207 28.81 -6.36 -28.66
C GLY A 207 28.42 -6.52 -27.18
N GLY A 208 27.12 -6.49 -26.86
CA GLY A 208 26.62 -6.62 -25.49
C GLY A 208 26.80 -5.37 -24.63
N VAL A 209 27.07 -4.20 -25.24
CA VAL A 209 27.34 -2.95 -24.52
C VAL A 209 26.03 -2.21 -24.18
N SER A 210 25.75 -2.15 -22.87
CA SER A 210 24.80 -1.34 -22.08
C SER A 210 23.72 -0.53 -22.82
N LEU A 211 22.47 -0.99 -22.71
CA LEU A 211 21.27 -0.12 -22.86
C LEU A 211 21.02 0.72 -21.59
N GLY A 212 21.47 0.23 -20.43
CA GLY A 212 21.31 0.91 -19.15
C GLY A 212 22.28 2.09 -18.96
N VAL A 213 21.99 2.92 -17.97
CA VAL A 213 22.89 3.99 -17.53
C VAL A 213 24.17 3.37 -16.93
N PRO A 214 25.37 3.69 -17.43
CA PRO A 214 26.61 3.09 -16.95
C PRO A 214 26.93 3.48 -15.50
N THR A 215 27.19 2.50 -14.63
CA THR A 215 27.52 2.76 -13.22
C THR A 215 28.92 3.33 -13.03
N GLY A 216 29.81 3.09 -14.00
CA GLY A 216 31.21 3.51 -13.95
C GLY A 216 32.13 2.48 -13.30
N PHE A 217 31.59 1.31 -12.93
CA PHE A 217 32.32 0.16 -12.42
C PHE A 217 32.15 -1.00 -13.41
N ALA A 218 33.22 -1.34 -14.13
CA ALA A 218 33.17 -2.36 -15.17
C ALA A 218 32.63 -3.72 -14.68
N ASP A 219 33.04 -4.14 -13.48
CA ASP A 219 32.60 -5.39 -12.88
C ASP A 219 31.11 -5.37 -12.52
N LEU A 220 30.58 -4.21 -12.10
CA LEU A 220 29.15 -4.06 -11.79
C LEU A 220 28.33 -4.02 -13.09
N ASP A 221 28.79 -3.24 -14.07
CA ASP A 221 28.15 -3.13 -15.39
C ASP A 221 28.18 -4.48 -16.13
N ALA A 222 29.18 -5.33 -15.93
CA ALA A 222 29.21 -6.69 -16.49
C ALA A 222 28.10 -7.59 -15.94
N VAL A 223 27.66 -7.36 -14.69
CA VAL A 223 26.60 -8.13 -14.04
C VAL A 223 25.22 -7.52 -14.29
N THR A 224 25.10 -6.20 -14.27
CA THR A 224 23.79 -5.51 -14.37
C THR A 224 23.47 -5.02 -15.78
N ASN A 225 24.46 -4.95 -16.67
CA ASN A 225 24.38 -4.28 -17.97
C ASN A 225 23.93 -2.80 -17.85
N GLY A 226 24.48 -2.10 -16.86
CA GLY A 226 24.07 -0.75 -16.46
C GLY A 226 22.80 -0.71 -15.58
N LEU A 227 22.26 0.48 -15.36
CA LEU A 227 21.01 0.71 -14.62
C LEU A 227 19.86 0.96 -15.60
N HIS A 228 18.79 0.16 -15.54
CA HIS A 228 17.76 0.19 -16.58
C HIS A 228 16.57 1.11 -16.25
N PRO A 229 15.96 1.75 -17.26
CA PRO A 229 14.67 2.44 -17.16
C PRO A 229 13.60 1.66 -16.39
N GLY A 230 12.77 2.35 -15.62
CA GLY A 230 11.66 1.72 -14.89
C GLY A 230 12.08 0.94 -13.63
N GLN A 231 13.38 0.76 -13.37
CA GLN A 231 13.87 0.03 -12.20
C GLN A 231 14.05 0.94 -10.98
N MET A 232 13.74 0.38 -9.81
CA MET A 232 14.10 0.97 -8.52
C MET A 232 15.29 0.17 -7.99
N ILE A 233 16.42 0.85 -7.77
CA ILE A 233 17.67 0.28 -7.31
C ILE A 233 17.88 0.74 -5.87
N VAL A 234 18.07 -0.20 -4.93
CA VAL A 234 18.30 0.13 -3.52
C VAL A 234 19.78 -0.06 -3.19
N VAL A 235 20.44 1.00 -2.74
CA VAL A 235 21.82 0.95 -2.26
C VAL A 235 21.80 1.09 -0.74
N ALA A 236 22.14 0.01 -0.03
CA ALA A 236 22.08 0.02 1.42
C ALA A 236 23.40 -0.36 2.09
N ALA A 237 23.82 0.46 3.05
CA ALA A 237 25.01 0.20 3.86
C ALA A 237 24.86 0.81 5.26
N ARG A 238 25.80 0.47 6.15
CA ARG A 238 25.94 1.13 7.45
C ARG A 238 26.48 2.57 7.29
N PRO A 239 26.22 3.46 8.25
CA PRO A 239 26.86 4.78 8.30
C PRO A 239 28.37 4.71 8.11
N GLY A 240 28.93 5.61 7.32
CA GLY A 240 30.37 5.70 7.10
C GLY A 240 30.98 4.70 6.11
N LEU A 241 30.21 3.74 5.58
CA LEU A 241 30.70 2.77 4.57
C LEU A 241 30.67 3.30 3.12
N GLY A 242 30.34 4.57 2.90
CA GLY A 242 30.42 5.20 1.58
C GLY A 242 29.17 5.10 0.69
N LYS A 243 27.98 4.84 1.27
CA LYS A 243 26.70 4.77 0.53
C LYS A 243 26.45 5.96 -0.41
N SER A 244 26.63 7.18 0.12
CA SER A 244 26.43 8.43 -0.63
C SER A 244 27.52 8.66 -1.67
N THR A 245 28.75 8.21 -1.39
CA THR A 245 29.85 8.27 -2.36
C THR A 245 29.56 7.37 -3.56
N LEU A 246 29.03 6.17 -3.34
CA LEU A 246 28.65 5.25 -4.42
C LEU A 246 27.56 5.85 -5.32
N GLY A 247 26.52 6.45 -4.72
CA GLY A 247 25.50 7.18 -5.48
C GLY A 247 26.09 8.34 -6.28
N LEU A 248 26.98 9.13 -5.69
CA LEU A 248 27.67 10.20 -6.41
C LEU A 248 28.52 9.67 -7.58
N ASP A 249 29.18 8.53 -7.43
CA ASP A 249 29.94 7.90 -8.52
C ASP A 249 29.04 7.45 -9.68
N PHE A 250 27.82 6.97 -9.39
CA PHE A 250 26.84 6.67 -10.44
C PHE A 250 26.42 7.94 -11.21
N ALA A 251 26.10 9.02 -10.50
CA ALA A 251 25.78 10.31 -11.13
C ALA A 251 26.96 10.88 -11.93
N ARG A 252 28.19 10.74 -11.40
CA ARG A 252 29.43 11.14 -12.07
C ARG A 252 29.66 10.36 -13.36
N SER A 253 29.49 9.04 -13.32
CA SER A 253 29.56 8.21 -14.52
C SER A 253 28.50 8.63 -15.54
N CYS A 254 27.25 8.78 -15.10
CA CYS A 254 26.12 9.17 -15.95
C CYS A 254 26.35 10.54 -16.64
N SER A 255 26.56 11.60 -15.85
CA SER A 255 26.55 12.97 -16.36
C SER A 255 27.91 13.47 -16.80
N VAL A 256 28.98 13.23 -16.04
CA VAL A 256 30.30 13.78 -16.36
C VAL A 256 30.98 12.97 -17.45
N LYS A 257 30.91 11.62 -17.38
CA LYS A 257 31.60 10.76 -18.36
C LYS A 257 30.79 10.47 -19.62
N HIS A 258 29.47 10.33 -19.49
CA HIS A 258 28.60 9.92 -20.60
C HIS A 258 27.62 11.01 -21.07
N GLY A 259 27.65 12.20 -20.47
CA GLY A 259 26.82 13.33 -20.90
C GLY A 259 25.31 13.10 -20.73
N MET A 260 24.90 12.12 -19.92
CA MET A 260 23.49 11.78 -19.70
C MET A 260 22.96 12.55 -18.49
N THR A 261 21.75 13.10 -18.61
CA THR A 261 21.18 13.92 -17.54
C THR A 261 20.89 13.12 -16.28
N SER A 262 21.38 13.57 -15.13
CA SER A 262 21.05 12.96 -13.83
C SER A 262 20.65 13.98 -12.78
N ALA A 263 19.86 13.55 -11.80
CA ALA A 263 19.42 14.37 -10.68
C ALA A 263 19.75 13.69 -9.34
N ILE A 264 20.32 14.44 -8.41
CA ILE A 264 20.55 14.03 -7.03
C ILE A 264 19.65 14.85 -6.12
N PHE A 265 18.73 14.17 -5.43
CA PHE A 265 17.96 14.71 -4.32
C PHE A 265 18.66 14.28 -3.03
N SER A 266 19.32 15.23 -2.37
CA SER A 266 20.12 14.95 -1.16
C SER A 266 19.48 15.58 0.06
N LEU A 267 19.04 14.74 0.99
CA LEU A 267 18.46 15.19 2.26
C LEU A 267 19.50 15.29 3.38
N GLU A 268 20.65 14.62 3.24
CA GLU A 268 21.71 14.59 4.26
C GLU A 268 22.85 15.56 3.99
N MET A 269 23.30 15.61 2.74
CA MET A 269 24.49 16.34 2.34
C MET A 269 24.10 17.63 1.62
N SER A 270 24.75 18.74 1.99
CA SER A 270 24.61 20.01 1.27
C SER A 270 25.14 19.90 -0.16
N ARG A 271 24.62 20.74 -1.07
CA ARG A 271 25.12 20.86 -2.45
C ARG A 271 26.62 21.09 -2.51
N THR A 272 27.16 21.91 -1.60
CA THR A 272 28.60 22.22 -1.52
C THR A 272 29.41 20.99 -1.17
N GLU A 273 28.90 20.13 -0.28
CA GLU A 273 29.59 18.88 0.07
C GLU A 273 29.63 17.91 -1.11
N ILE A 274 28.52 17.79 -1.84
CA ILE A 274 28.43 16.94 -3.04
C ILE A 274 29.40 17.44 -4.11
N VAL A 275 29.41 18.74 -4.40
CA VAL A 275 30.30 19.34 -5.40
C VAL A 275 31.78 19.16 -5.01
N MET A 276 32.15 19.37 -3.75
CA MET A 276 33.52 19.14 -3.29
C MET A 276 33.96 17.69 -3.49
N ARG A 277 33.09 16.72 -3.23
CA ARG A 277 33.38 15.30 -3.45
C ARG A 277 33.50 14.96 -4.93
N LEU A 278 32.64 15.53 -5.77
CA LEU A 278 32.71 15.37 -7.23
C LEU A 278 34.04 15.90 -7.78
N LEU A 279 34.42 17.12 -7.40
CA LEU A 279 35.69 17.74 -7.79
C LEU A 279 36.89 16.93 -7.29
N SER A 280 36.84 16.46 -6.04
CA SER A 280 37.88 15.60 -5.46
C SER A 280 38.06 14.32 -6.28
N ALA A 281 36.96 13.68 -6.69
CA ALA A 281 36.98 12.45 -7.47
C ALA A 281 37.50 12.66 -8.91
N GLU A 282 37.12 13.76 -9.57
CA GLU A 282 37.53 14.06 -10.94
C GLU A 282 38.97 14.59 -11.05
N ALA A 283 39.35 15.50 -10.15
CA ALA A 283 40.69 16.10 -10.14
C ALA A 283 41.74 15.21 -9.44
N ARG A 284 41.31 14.13 -8.77
CA ARG A 284 42.15 13.22 -7.95
C ARG A 284 42.90 13.96 -6.84
N ILE A 285 42.21 14.87 -6.17
CA ILE A 285 42.75 15.70 -5.08
C ILE A 285 42.12 15.22 -3.78
N ARG A 286 42.91 15.10 -2.71
CA ARG A 286 42.37 14.65 -1.41
C ARG A 286 41.35 15.65 -0.89
N LEU A 287 40.15 15.16 -0.55
CA LEU A 287 39.05 16.00 -0.04
C LEU A 287 39.45 16.81 1.22
N THR A 288 40.32 16.26 2.07
CA THR A 288 40.84 16.96 3.26
C THR A 288 41.66 18.20 2.91
N ASP A 289 42.42 18.14 1.82
CA ASP A 289 43.27 19.26 1.40
C ASP A 289 42.43 20.36 0.75
N MET A 290 41.40 19.98 -0.01
CA MET A 290 40.40 20.91 -0.55
C MET A 290 39.63 21.62 0.57
N ARG A 291 39.12 20.88 1.56
CA ARG A 291 38.39 21.45 2.71
C ARG A 291 39.26 22.35 3.58
N ALA A 292 40.55 22.02 3.71
CA ALA A 292 41.49 22.79 4.52
C ALA A 292 42.15 23.96 3.75
N GLY A 293 41.88 24.11 2.45
CA GLY A 293 42.52 25.12 1.61
C GLY A 293 44.03 24.91 1.41
N ARG A 294 44.54 23.69 1.59
CA ARG A 294 45.98 23.36 1.49
C ARG A 294 46.33 22.73 0.14
N MET A 295 45.75 23.25 -0.94
CA MET A 295 45.97 22.76 -2.30
C MET A 295 47.28 23.32 -2.86
N SER A 296 48.09 22.46 -3.49
CA SER A 296 49.30 22.90 -4.19
C SER A 296 48.96 23.59 -5.52
N ASP A 297 49.91 24.29 -6.12
CA ASP A 297 49.69 24.94 -7.44
C ASP A 297 49.36 23.90 -8.54
N ASP A 298 49.90 22.68 -8.42
CA ASP A 298 49.55 21.57 -9.31
C ASP A 298 48.11 21.07 -9.08
N ASP A 299 47.66 21.03 -7.82
CA ASP A 299 46.26 20.71 -7.49
C ASP A 299 45.29 21.73 -8.10
N TRP A 300 45.60 23.02 -7.99
CA TRP A 300 44.81 24.08 -8.63
C TRP A 300 44.77 23.92 -10.15
N THR A 301 45.90 23.58 -10.77
CA THR A 301 46.00 23.34 -12.21
C THR A 301 45.16 22.13 -12.64
N ARG A 302 45.21 21.02 -11.90
CA ARG A 302 44.38 19.83 -12.16
C ARG A 302 42.89 20.12 -12.02
N MET A 303 42.50 20.87 -11.00
CA MET A 303 41.11 21.25 -10.79
C MET A 303 40.60 22.15 -11.92
N ALA A 304 41.35 23.18 -12.31
CA ALA A 304 40.98 24.08 -13.40
C ALA A 304 40.75 23.35 -14.72
N ARG A 305 41.57 22.33 -15.04
CA ARG A 305 41.41 21.50 -16.26
C ARG A 305 40.10 20.71 -16.27
N ARG A 306 39.67 20.18 -15.12
CA ARG A 306 38.44 19.39 -15.00
C ARG A 306 37.19 20.24 -14.82
N MET A 307 37.34 21.51 -14.45
CA MET A 307 36.21 22.41 -14.20
C MET A 307 35.32 22.59 -15.43
N SER A 308 35.89 22.62 -16.65
CA SER A 308 35.12 22.74 -17.89
C SER A 308 34.20 21.54 -18.09
N GLU A 309 34.74 20.32 -17.99
CA GLU A 309 34.00 19.07 -18.15
C GLU A 309 32.87 18.94 -17.11
N ILE A 310 33.15 19.32 -15.86
CA ILE A 310 32.16 19.26 -14.77
C ILE A 310 31.07 20.33 -14.95
N SER A 311 31.42 21.52 -15.45
CA SER A 311 30.47 22.61 -15.64
C SER A 311 29.49 22.38 -16.79
N GLU A 312 29.89 21.58 -17.79
CA GLU A 312 29.05 21.22 -18.94
C GLU A 312 28.21 19.97 -18.68
N ALA A 313 28.53 19.19 -17.65
CA ALA A 313 27.81 17.97 -17.32
C ALA A 313 26.34 18.25 -16.90
N PRO A 314 25.35 17.53 -17.45
CA PRO A 314 23.94 17.71 -17.11
C PRO A 314 23.57 17.05 -15.76
N LEU A 315 24.21 17.49 -14.69
CA LEU A 315 24.01 17.01 -13.32
C LEU A 315 23.25 18.05 -12.49
N PHE A 316 22.05 17.71 -12.03
CA PHE A 316 21.23 18.56 -11.19
C PHE A 316 21.30 18.09 -9.73
N ILE A 317 21.49 19.02 -8.79
CA ILE A 317 21.55 18.72 -7.35
C ILE A 317 20.50 19.57 -6.64
N ASP A 318 19.67 18.91 -5.85
CA ASP A 318 18.69 19.54 -4.98
C ASP A 318 18.94 19.13 -3.52
N ASP A 319 19.34 20.12 -2.70
CA ASP A 319 19.58 19.98 -1.27
C ASP A 319 18.51 20.69 -0.42
N SER A 320 17.33 20.93 -0.99
CA SER A 320 16.24 21.59 -0.27
C SER A 320 15.88 20.78 0.98
N PRO A 321 15.75 21.43 2.16
CA PRO A 321 15.36 20.74 3.38
C PRO A 321 13.91 20.24 3.26
N ASN A 322 13.61 19.10 3.90
CA ASN A 322 12.26 18.55 4.03
C ASN A 322 11.53 18.24 2.70
N LEU A 323 12.25 17.86 1.64
CA LEU A 323 11.61 17.48 0.38
C LEU A 323 10.63 16.31 0.56
N THR A 324 9.39 16.53 0.17
CA THR A 324 8.37 15.48 0.08
C THR A 324 8.54 14.66 -1.20
N MET A 325 7.98 13.44 -1.24
CA MET A 325 8.04 12.61 -2.45
C MET A 325 7.32 13.28 -3.62
N MET A 326 6.22 13.98 -3.34
CA MET A 326 5.46 14.68 -4.36
C MET A 326 6.30 15.80 -5.00
N GLU A 327 7.07 16.54 -4.20
CA GLU A 327 8.00 17.54 -4.72
C GLU A 327 9.14 16.92 -5.54
N ILE A 328 9.73 15.81 -5.06
CA ILE A 328 10.74 15.05 -5.81
C ILE A 328 10.16 14.61 -7.16
N ARG A 329 8.97 14.01 -7.17
CA ARG A 329 8.26 13.57 -8.38
C ARG A 329 7.98 14.73 -9.32
N ALA A 330 7.47 15.86 -8.83
CA ALA A 330 7.17 17.04 -9.65
C ALA A 330 8.43 17.64 -10.28
N LYS A 331 9.53 17.73 -9.52
CA LYS A 331 10.83 18.21 -10.02
C LYS A 331 11.42 17.25 -11.05
N ALA A 332 11.40 15.95 -10.77
CA ALA A 332 11.89 14.92 -11.69
C ALA A 332 11.08 14.87 -13.00
N ARG A 333 9.74 14.96 -12.93
CA ARG A 333 8.86 15.11 -14.12
C ARG A 333 9.26 16.31 -14.97
N ARG A 334 9.45 17.48 -14.34
CA ARG A 334 9.84 18.71 -15.04
C ARG A 334 11.21 18.56 -15.72
N MET A 335 12.17 17.90 -15.07
CA MET A 335 13.48 17.61 -15.65
C MET A 335 13.40 16.59 -16.78
N ARG A 336 12.57 15.55 -16.68
CA ARG A 336 12.33 14.57 -17.76
C ARG A 336 11.84 15.25 -19.03
N GLN A 337 10.89 16.18 -18.91
CA GLN A 337 10.34 16.93 -20.04
C GLN A 337 11.33 17.91 -20.69
N ARG A 338 12.21 18.54 -19.90
CA ARG A 338 13.08 19.63 -20.39
C ARG A 338 14.49 19.19 -20.75
N ASN A 339 15.00 18.13 -20.11
CA ASN A 339 16.41 17.79 -20.10
C ASN A 339 16.70 16.31 -20.40
N ASP A 340 15.69 15.52 -20.83
CA ASP A 340 15.83 14.07 -21.06
C ASP A 340 16.49 13.35 -19.86
N LEU A 341 15.93 13.53 -18.67
CA LEU A 341 16.44 12.90 -17.44
C LEU A 341 16.65 11.38 -17.63
N ARG A 342 17.83 10.87 -17.26
CA ARG A 342 18.24 9.46 -17.41
C ARG A 342 18.50 8.73 -16.10
N LEU A 343 18.78 9.44 -15.01
CA LEU A 343 19.04 8.83 -13.71
C LEU A 343 18.55 9.74 -12.58
N VAL A 344 17.86 9.16 -11.61
CA VAL A 344 17.49 9.84 -10.37
C VAL A 344 18.16 9.14 -9.21
N ILE A 345 18.81 9.90 -8.35
CA ILE A 345 19.41 9.42 -7.10
C ILE A 345 18.74 10.16 -5.96
N VAL A 346 18.26 9.41 -4.98
CA VAL A 346 17.68 9.96 -3.77
C VAL A 346 18.53 9.47 -2.58
N ASP A 347 19.29 10.38 -1.99
CA ASP A 347 20.03 10.14 -0.75
C ASP A 347 19.13 10.46 0.44
N TYR A 348 18.33 9.47 0.83
CA TYR A 348 17.37 9.60 1.91
C TYR A 348 17.80 8.75 3.11
N MET A 349 18.05 9.38 4.25
CA MET A 349 18.02 8.68 5.51
C MET A 349 16.73 9.00 6.23
N GLN A 350 15.70 8.18 6.02
CA GLN A 350 14.74 7.84 7.07
C GLN A 350 14.00 9.02 7.78
N LEU A 351 14.01 10.23 7.20
CA LEU A 351 13.58 11.49 7.82
C LEU A 351 12.37 12.13 7.15
N MET A 352 11.86 11.51 6.09
CA MET A 352 10.60 11.95 5.53
C MET A 352 9.50 11.46 6.44
N THR A 353 9.06 12.30 7.38
CA THR A 353 7.71 12.20 7.90
C THR A 353 6.79 12.48 6.73
N SER A 354 6.10 11.45 6.26
CA SER A 354 4.79 11.66 5.66
C SER A 354 4.02 12.58 6.63
N GLY A 355 3.47 13.71 6.20
CA GLY A 355 2.84 14.71 7.08
C GLY A 355 1.63 14.20 7.90
N LYS A 356 1.41 12.88 7.95
CA LYS A 356 0.41 12.15 8.73
C LYS A 356 1.13 11.41 9.86
N ARG A 357 0.51 11.32 11.04
CA ARG A 357 0.95 10.38 12.09
C ARG A 357 0.80 8.94 11.56
N VAL A 358 1.89 8.34 11.08
CA VAL A 358 1.90 6.93 10.65
C VAL A 358 2.26 6.04 11.84
N GLU A 359 1.52 4.94 12.00
CA GLU A 359 1.59 4.03 13.15
C GLU A 359 2.89 3.19 13.23
N SER A 360 3.60 3.02 12.12
CA SER A 360 4.86 2.27 12.09
C SER A 360 5.79 2.78 10.98
N ARG A 361 7.04 3.06 11.33
CA ARG A 361 8.12 3.42 10.40
C ARG A 361 8.31 2.37 9.27
N GLN A 362 7.88 1.13 9.49
CA GLN A 362 7.87 0.08 8.46
C GLN A 362 6.86 0.35 7.34
N GLN A 363 5.67 0.85 7.69
CA GLN A 363 4.64 1.21 6.71
C GLN A 363 5.12 2.41 5.90
N GLU A 364 5.74 3.37 6.56
CA GLU A 364 6.32 4.56 5.93
C GLU A 364 7.43 4.18 4.92
N VAL A 365 8.38 3.32 5.29
CA VAL A 365 9.43 2.83 4.36
C VAL A 365 8.82 2.01 3.20
N SER A 366 7.76 1.24 3.47
CA SER A 366 7.05 0.46 2.44
C SER A 366 6.32 1.38 1.46
N GLU A 367 5.67 2.43 1.95
CA GLU A 367 5.01 3.45 1.14
C GLU A 367 6.02 4.21 0.29
N PHE A 368 7.15 4.64 0.88
CA PHE A 368 8.23 5.29 0.13
C PHE A 368 8.81 4.41 -0.96
N SER A 369 9.05 3.12 -0.66
CA SER A 369 9.55 2.17 -1.65
C SER A 369 8.56 2.01 -2.82
N ARG A 370 7.25 1.94 -2.51
CA ARG A 370 6.21 1.91 -3.54
C ARG A 370 6.21 3.18 -4.38
N GLN A 371 6.25 4.35 -3.75
CA GLN A 371 6.25 5.64 -4.45
C GLN A 371 7.50 5.82 -5.34
N MET A 372 8.70 5.43 -4.88
CA MET A 372 9.92 5.42 -5.70
C MET A 372 9.81 4.48 -6.89
N LYS A 373 9.23 3.29 -6.71
CA LYS A 373 9.03 2.35 -7.82
C LYS A 373 8.03 2.88 -8.84
N LEU A 374 6.97 3.54 -8.39
CA LEU A 374 6.01 4.20 -9.29
C LEU A 374 6.68 5.35 -10.06
N LEU A 375 7.48 6.18 -9.38
CA LEU A 375 8.27 7.24 -10.02
C LEU A 375 9.19 6.68 -11.12
N ALA A 376 9.90 5.59 -10.84
CA ALA A 376 10.80 4.96 -11.80
C ALA A 376 10.06 4.48 -13.04
N LYS A 377 8.92 3.80 -12.86
CA LYS A 377 8.09 3.30 -13.96
C LYS A 377 7.50 4.43 -14.79
N GLU A 378 6.97 5.44 -14.13
CA GLU A 378 6.29 6.55 -14.78
C GLU A 378 7.25 7.41 -15.61
N LEU A 379 8.44 7.70 -15.10
CA LEU A 379 9.43 8.48 -15.83
C LEU A 379 10.25 7.66 -16.82
N GLU A 380 10.15 6.32 -16.75
CA GLU A 380 11.00 5.37 -17.46
C GLU A 380 12.49 5.68 -17.23
N VAL A 381 12.88 5.89 -15.97
CA VAL A 381 14.28 6.11 -15.58
C VAL A 381 14.66 5.22 -14.40
N PRO A 382 15.92 4.78 -14.29
CA PRO A 382 16.43 4.18 -13.06
C PRO A 382 16.37 5.18 -11.90
N VAL A 383 15.78 4.74 -10.79
CA VAL A 383 15.75 5.49 -9.53
C VAL A 383 16.60 4.76 -8.50
N VAL A 384 17.72 5.36 -8.09
CA VAL A 384 18.62 4.87 -7.05
C VAL A 384 18.21 5.45 -5.70
N ALA A 385 17.71 4.58 -4.84
CA ALA A 385 17.27 4.91 -3.49
C ALA A 385 18.38 4.47 -2.50
N ILE A 386 19.07 5.44 -1.90
CA ILE A 386 20.12 5.15 -0.90
C ILE A 386 19.46 4.97 0.47
N SER A 387 19.69 3.83 1.10
CA SER A 387 19.09 3.47 2.39
C SER A 387 20.18 3.17 3.44
N GLN A 388 19.89 3.43 4.71
CA GLN A 388 20.77 3.05 5.81
C GLN A 388 20.34 1.71 6.41
N LEU A 389 21.29 0.82 6.66
CA LEU A 389 21.04 -0.44 7.38
C LEU A 389 20.97 -0.24 8.89
N ASN A 390 20.22 -1.12 9.55
CA ASN A 390 20.20 -1.25 11.01
C ASN A 390 21.55 -1.73 11.58
N ARG A 391 21.71 -1.65 12.90
CA ARG A 391 22.92 -2.13 13.61
C ARG A 391 22.99 -3.67 13.71
N GLY A 392 21.94 -4.39 13.31
CA GLY A 392 21.84 -5.86 13.38
C GLY A 392 23.04 -6.64 12.82
N PRO A 393 23.61 -6.27 11.64
CA PRO A 393 24.81 -6.91 11.11
C PRO A 393 26.03 -6.84 12.04
N GLU A 394 26.15 -5.81 12.89
CA GLU A 394 27.30 -5.63 13.79
C GLU A 394 27.29 -6.60 14.97
N GLN A 395 26.11 -7.11 15.33
CA GLN A 395 25.91 -8.06 16.42
C GLN A 395 26.14 -9.52 15.98
N ARG A 396 26.19 -9.77 14.67
CA ARG A 396 26.46 -11.09 14.11
C ARG A 396 27.95 -11.36 13.98
N THR A 397 28.31 -12.65 14.05
CA THR A 397 29.66 -13.13 13.72
C THR A 397 29.99 -12.85 12.25
N ASP A 398 29.03 -13.04 11.35
CA ASP A 398 29.10 -12.60 9.96
C ASP A 398 28.40 -11.24 9.77
N LYS A 399 29.20 -10.22 9.45
CA LYS A 399 28.76 -8.83 9.28
C LYS A 399 28.26 -8.51 7.87
N ARG A 400 28.23 -9.48 6.97
CA ARG A 400 27.65 -9.31 5.62
C ARG A 400 26.18 -8.91 5.73
N PRO A 401 25.75 -7.81 5.09
CA PRO A 401 24.35 -7.41 5.05
C PRO A 401 23.45 -8.49 4.43
N MET A 402 22.25 -8.61 4.98
CA MET A 402 21.17 -9.47 4.51
C MET A 402 19.91 -8.63 4.26
N LEU A 403 18.97 -9.14 3.46
CA LEU A 403 17.69 -8.46 3.19
C LEU A 403 16.90 -8.14 4.46
N SER A 404 17.07 -8.94 5.52
CA SER A 404 16.46 -8.68 6.84
C SER A 404 16.97 -7.39 7.49
N ASP A 405 18.17 -6.92 7.13
CA ASP A 405 18.82 -5.76 7.75
C ASP A 405 18.30 -4.43 7.18
N LEU A 406 17.65 -4.47 6.01
CA LEU A 406 16.83 -3.39 5.46
C LEU A 406 15.51 -3.22 6.22
N ARG A 407 15.10 -4.24 6.98
CA ARG A 407 13.87 -4.22 7.76
C ARG A 407 14.16 -3.66 9.15
N GLU A 408 13.56 -2.53 9.50
CA GLU A 408 13.59 -1.97 10.86
C GLU A 408 12.58 -2.65 11.82
N SER A 409 12.07 -3.82 11.45
CA SER A 409 11.07 -4.52 12.24
C SER A 409 11.66 -5.20 13.46
N GLY A 410 10.96 -5.09 14.58
CA GLY A 410 11.18 -6.00 15.70
C GLY A 410 10.76 -7.42 15.35
N CYS A 411 11.35 -8.38 16.05
CA CYS A 411 11.12 -9.80 15.86
C CYS A 411 10.57 -10.40 17.15
N LEU A 412 9.75 -11.44 16.99
CA LEU A 412 9.22 -12.27 18.07
C LEU A 412 10.02 -13.58 18.15
N THR A 413 10.03 -14.22 19.32
CA THR A 413 10.72 -15.51 19.48
C THR A 413 9.90 -16.66 18.89
N ALA A 414 10.57 -17.78 18.56
CA ALA A 414 9.91 -18.97 18.01
C ALA A 414 8.81 -19.52 18.94
N GLY A 415 8.94 -19.35 20.26
CA GLY A 415 7.93 -19.74 21.23
C GLY A 415 6.70 -18.83 21.29
N THR A 416 6.64 -17.77 20.48
CA THR A 416 5.50 -16.84 20.50
C THR A 416 4.27 -17.48 19.90
N ARG A 417 3.18 -17.49 20.68
CA ARG A 417 1.90 -18.10 20.32
C ARG A 417 1.04 -17.13 19.51
N LEU A 418 0.46 -17.65 18.45
CA LEU A 418 -0.43 -16.97 17.51
C LEU A 418 -1.78 -17.69 17.51
N LEU A 419 -2.86 -16.92 17.38
CA LEU A 419 -4.20 -17.49 17.34
C LEU A 419 -4.67 -17.59 15.89
N ARG A 420 -4.90 -18.83 15.42
CA ARG A 420 -5.43 -19.07 14.08
C ARG A 420 -6.89 -18.66 14.01
N ALA A 421 -7.23 -17.92 12.96
CA ALA A 421 -8.61 -17.48 12.72
C ALA A 421 -9.46 -18.56 12.04
N ASP A 422 -8.86 -19.50 11.33
CA ASP A 422 -9.57 -20.61 10.68
C ASP A 422 -10.12 -21.61 11.69
N THR A 423 -9.30 -22.03 12.65
CA THR A 423 -9.53 -23.16 13.55
C THR A 423 -9.72 -22.75 15.01
N GLY A 424 -9.25 -21.55 15.38
CA GLY A 424 -9.23 -21.09 16.77
C GLY A 424 -8.10 -21.71 17.60
N ALA A 425 -7.23 -22.52 16.98
CA ALA A 425 -6.08 -23.12 17.65
C ALA A 425 -4.96 -22.11 17.90
N GLU A 426 -4.22 -22.30 18.99
CA GLU A 426 -2.93 -21.63 19.19
C GLU A 426 -1.83 -22.39 18.43
N VAL A 427 -1.00 -21.65 17.69
CA VAL A 427 0.18 -22.18 17.01
C VAL A 427 1.36 -21.27 17.29
N THR A 428 2.56 -21.82 17.48
CA THR A 428 3.77 -21.03 17.69
C THR A 428 4.43 -20.63 16.38
N LEU A 429 5.21 -19.54 16.39
CA LEU A 429 6.05 -19.17 15.24
C LEU A 429 7.04 -20.28 14.85
N GLY A 430 7.53 -21.05 15.83
CA GLY A 430 8.39 -22.21 15.61
C GLY A 430 7.70 -23.33 14.85
N GLU A 431 6.49 -23.72 15.26
CA GLU A 431 5.69 -24.74 14.57
C GLU A 431 5.33 -24.32 13.14
N LEU A 432 5.01 -23.04 12.92
CA LEU A 432 4.76 -22.50 11.57
C LEU A 432 6.03 -22.53 10.71
N LEU A 433 7.19 -22.27 11.31
CA LEU A 433 8.47 -22.34 10.60
C LEU A 433 8.83 -23.78 10.22
N GLU A 434 8.63 -24.74 11.13
CA GLU A 434 8.91 -26.15 10.90
C GLU A 434 7.96 -26.79 9.89
N SER A 435 6.66 -26.45 9.96
CA SER A 435 5.65 -26.96 9.03
C SER A 435 5.75 -26.35 7.63
N GLY A 436 6.34 -25.15 7.50
CA GLY A 436 6.45 -24.43 6.24
C GLY A 436 5.10 -23.96 5.66
N GLU A 437 4.05 -23.95 6.48
CA GLU A 437 2.69 -23.59 6.07
C GLU A 437 2.64 -22.11 5.63
N ARG A 438 1.95 -21.83 4.52
CA ARG A 438 1.75 -20.49 3.97
C ARG A 438 0.26 -20.20 3.86
N GLY A 439 -0.09 -18.91 3.92
CA GLY A 439 -1.48 -18.49 3.82
C GLY A 439 -2.31 -18.77 5.07
N VAL A 440 -1.65 -18.94 6.22
CA VAL A 440 -2.32 -19.20 7.51
C VAL A 440 -3.13 -17.97 7.90
N ARG A 441 -4.43 -18.16 8.13
CA ARG A 441 -5.31 -17.07 8.61
C ARG A 441 -5.13 -16.90 10.11
N LEU A 442 -4.69 -15.73 10.53
CA LEU A 442 -4.51 -15.35 11.93
C LEU A 442 -5.46 -14.22 12.30
N TRP A 443 -5.80 -14.12 13.58
CA TRP A 443 -6.49 -12.95 14.09
C TRP A 443 -5.53 -11.76 14.19
N SER A 444 -5.88 -10.64 13.55
CA SER A 444 -5.11 -9.39 13.58
C SER A 444 -6.04 -8.19 13.79
N LEU A 445 -5.49 -7.04 14.22
CA LEU A 445 -6.23 -5.78 14.28
C LEU A 445 -6.28 -5.11 12.89
N ASP A 446 -7.43 -4.52 12.55
CA ASP A 446 -7.58 -3.56 11.45
C ASP A 446 -7.34 -2.10 11.91
N GLU A 447 -7.33 -1.16 10.97
CA GLU A 447 -7.18 0.29 11.22
C GLU A 447 -8.26 0.88 12.13
N ARG A 448 -9.38 0.18 12.33
CA ARG A 448 -10.48 0.57 13.21
C ARG A 448 -10.41 -0.16 14.55
N MET A 449 -9.28 -0.79 14.88
CA MET A 449 -9.05 -1.51 16.13
C MET A 449 -9.98 -2.72 16.33
N ARG A 450 -10.42 -3.34 15.23
CA ARG A 450 -11.26 -4.54 15.25
C ARG A 450 -10.44 -5.76 14.90
N MET A 451 -10.71 -6.86 15.59
CA MET A 451 -10.13 -8.16 15.28
C MET A 451 -10.73 -8.67 13.96
N VAL A 452 -9.88 -8.91 12.96
CA VAL A 452 -10.24 -9.42 11.64
C VAL A 452 -9.30 -10.57 11.27
N PRO A 453 -9.78 -11.58 10.51
CA PRO A 453 -8.91 -12.60 9.95
C PRO A 453 -7.99 -11.97 8.89
N ARG A 454 -6.68 -12.17 9.02
CA ARG A 454 -5.67 -11.75 8.04
C ARG A 454 -4.79 -12.93 7.68
N GLU A 455 -4.44 -12.99 6.42
CA GLU A 455 -3.55 -14.02 5.90
C GLU A 455 -2.09 -13.66 6.22
N MET A 456 -1.41 -14.56 6.92
CA MET A 456 0.03 -14.45 7.15
C MET A 456 0.78 -15.01 5.95
N THR A 457 1.59 -14.16 5.32
CA THR A 457 2.33 -14.53 4.10
C THR A 457 3.42 -15.56 4.35
N ALA A 458 4.22 -15.38 5.40
CA ALA A 458 5.32 -16.29 5.76
C ALA A 458 5.84 -16.06 7.19
N ALA A 459 6.29 -17.14 7.83
CA ALA A 459 7.20 -17.12 8.98
C ALA A 459 8.61 -17.53 8.51
N PHE A 460 9.65 -16.84 8.98
CA PHE A 460 11.03 -17.09 8.56
C PHE A 460 12.02 -16.75 9.67
N PRO A 461 13.19 -17.41 9.73
CA PRO A 461 14.16 -17.18 10.79
C PRO A 461 14.90 -15.86 10.53
N SER A 462 15.07 -15.06 11.59
CA SER A 462 15.88 -13.84 11.55
C SER A 462 17.23 -13.96 12.25
N GLY A 463 17.61 -15.20 12.62
CA GLY A 463 18.81 -15.52 13.39
C GLY A 463 18.59 -15.43 14.91
N VAL A 464 19.69 -15.58 15.65
CA VAL A 464 19.71 -15.42 17.12
C VAL A 464 19.91 -13.94 17.45
N LYS A 465 19.02 -13.38 18.27
CA LYS A 465 19.04 -11.97 18.68
C LYS A 465 18.83 -11.86 20.18
N GLU A 466 19.32 -10.78 20.76
CA GLU A 466 18.96 -10.39 22.12
C GLU A 466 17.47 -9.98 22.16
N VAL A 467 16.76 -10.48 23.17
CA VAL A 467 15.33 -10.22 23.38
C VAL A 467 15.07 -9.79 24.81
N LEU A 468 14.00 -9.03 24.98
CA LEU A 468 13.47 -8.62 26.27
C LEU A 468 12.19 -9.42 26.55
N GLU A 469 12.01 -9.85 27.80
CA GLU A 469 10.75 -10.43 28.27
C GLU A 469 9.81 -9.32 28.76
N LEU A 470 8.66 -9.17 28.11
CA LEU A 470 7.56 -8.35 28.60
C LEU A 470 6.61 -9.21 29.43
N ARG A 471 6.36 -8.82 30.68
CA ARG A 471 5.40 -9.47 31.58
C ARG A 471 4.30 -8.51 32.01
N LEU A 472 3.05 -8.84 31.68
CA LEU A 472 1.88 -8.10 32.13
C LEU A 472 1.47 -8.51 33.54
N ARG A 473 0.81 -7.60 34.28
CA ARG A 473 0.19 -7.91 35.59
C ARG A 473 -0.82 -9.06 35.51
N SER A 474 -1.44 -9.26 34.35
CA SER A 474 -2.35 -10.39 34.09
C SER A 474 -1.66 -11.75 34.04
N GLY A 475 -0.32 -11.80 34.10
CA GLY A 475 0.48 -13.02 33.97
C GLY A 475 0.83 -13.39 32.53
N ARG A 476 0.36 -12.63 31.53
CA ARG A 476 0.74 -12.83 30.12
C ARG A 476 2.19 -12.41 29.90
N VAL A 477 2.92 -13.20 29.14
CA VAL A 477 4.33 -12.99 28.82
C VAL A 477 4.54 -13.06 27.31
N VAL A 478 5.43 -12.23 26.79
CA VAL A 478 5.91 -12.27 25.40
C VAL A 478 7.36 -11.82 25.35
N GLU A 479 8.15 -12.52 24.55
CA GLU A 479 9.57 -12.20 24.32
C GLU A 479 9.73 -11.60 22.93
N ALA A 480 10.40 -10.46 22.85
CA ALA A 480 10.61 -9.78 21.58
C ALA A 480 11.91 -8.96 21.59
N THR A 481 12.39 -8.59 20.41
CA THR A 481 13.52 -7.64 20.31
C THR A 481 13.09 -6.25 20.80
N ALA A 482 14.04 -5.44 21.28
CA ALA A 482 13.76 -4.12 21.85
C ALA A 482 12.98 -3.17 20.92
N ASN A 483 13.14 -3.29 19.60
CA ASN A 483 12.42 -2.50 18.60
C ASN A 483 11.04 -3.07 18.21
N HIS A 484 10.57 -4.16 18.83
CA HIS A 484 9.25 -4.71 18.53
C HIS A 484 8.14 -3.79 19.09
N PRO A 485 7.19 -3.34 18.26
CA PRO A 485 6.16 -2.42 18.70
C PRO A 485 5.09 -3.14 19.54
N PHE A 486 4.62 -2.45 20.57
CA PHE A 486 3.49 -2.82 21.40
C PHE A 486 2.54 -1.63 21.48
N LEU A 487 1.25 -1.91 21.43
CA LEU A 487 0.24 -0.86 21.46
C LEU A 487 -0.01 -0.40 22.90
N THR A 488 0.18 0.89 23.15
CA THR A 488 -0.11 1.58 24.42
C THR A 488 -1.37 2.43 24.29
N VAL A 489 -1.74 3.16 25.36
CA VAL A 489 -2.83 4.15 25.31
C VAL A 489 -2.49 5.32 24.39
N ASP A 490 -1.21 5.68 24.29
CA ASP A 490 -0.72 6.83 23.51
C ASP A 490 -0.28 6.44 22.10
N GLY A 491 -0.49 5.18 21.70
CA GLY A 491 -0.13 4.63 20.40
C GLY A 491 0.92 3.53 20.48
N TRP A 492 1.49 3.16 19.34
CA TRP A 492 2.52 2.12 19.27
C TRP A 492 3.86 2.60 19.85
N CYS A 493 4.45 1.80 20.74
CA CYS A 493 5.72 2.07 21.40
C CYS A 493 6.64 0.85 21.30
N ALA A 494 7.95 1.05 21.12
CA ALA A 494 8.90 -0.05 21.06
C ALA A 494 9.12 -0.66 22.45
N LEU A 495 9.32 -1.99 22.53
CA LEU A 495 9.52 -2.70 23.80
C LEU A 495 10.64 -2.11 24.66
N GLY A 496 11.76 -1.68 24.06
CA GLY A 496 12.90 -1.10 24.76
C GLY A 496 12.65 0.29 25.33
N GLU A 497 11.56 0.95 24.94
CA GLU A 497 11.15 2.26 25.43
C GLU A 497 10.10 2.17 26.56
N LEU A 498 9.48 0.99 26.72
CA LEU A 498 8.48 0.75 27.77
C LEU A 498 9.14 0.65 29.15
N GLN A 499 8.45 1.21 30.14
CA GLN A 499 8.82 1.15 31.54
C GLN A 499 7.84 0.29 32.36
N PRO A 500 8.31 -0.36 33.45
CA PRO A 500 7.42 -1.05 34.37
C PRO A 500 6.35 -0.10 34.92
N GLY A 501 5.08 -0.41 34.63
CA GLY A 501 3.93 0.42 34.99
C GLY A 501 3.14 0.93 33.78
N ASP A 502 3.75 0.92 32.59
CA ASP A 502 3.10 1.33 31.35
C ASP A 502 1.91 0.42 31.01
N ARG A 503 0.89 1.03 30.38
CA ARG A 503 -0.36 0.36 30.04
C ARG A 503 -0.36 -0.06 28.59
N LEU A 504 -0.51 -1.36 28.38
CA LEU A 504 -0.59 -1.96 27.06
C LEU A 504 -2.02 -2.36 26.71
N ALA A 505 -2.37 -2.17 25.45
CA ALA A 505 -3.60 -2.66 24.88
C ALA A 505 -3.57 -4.20 24.85
N ALA A 506 -4.66 -4.79 25.31
CA ALA A 506 -4.87 -6.23 25.26
C ALA A 506 -6.28 -6.50 24.77
N SER A 507 -6.45 -7.52 23.94
CA SER A 507 -7.79 -7.90 23.50
C SER A 507 -8.64 -8.30 24.72
N ARG A 508 -9.83 -7.70 24.82
CA ARG A 508 -10.82 -8.00 25.86
C ARG A 508 -11.55 -9.31 25.59
N ARG A 509 -11.74 -9.69 24.32
CA ARG A 509 -12.43 -10.91 23.91
C ARG A 509 -11.64 -11.58 22.79
N ILE A 510 -11.43 -12.88 22.94
CA ILE A 510 -10.89 -13.70 21.86
C ILE A 510 -12.06 -14.04 20.92
N PRO A 511 -12.00 -13.70 19.62
CA PRO A 511 -13.06 -14.07 18.69
C PRO A 511 -13.15 -15.59 18.51
N ALA A 512 -14.36 -16.08 18.21
CA ALA A 512 -14.55 -17.45 17.72
C ALA A 512 -13.85 -17.61 16.35
N PRO A 513 -13.42 -18.82 15.96
CA PRO A 513 -12.94 -19.07 14.61
C PRO A 513 -13.96 -18.64 13.55
N VAL A 514 -13.45 -18.29 12.36
CA VAL A 514 -14.25 -17.86 11.22
C VAL A 514 -15.26 -18.94 10.81
N GLU A 515 -14.88 -20.21 10.95
CA GLU A 515 -15.73 -21.37 10.67
C GLU A 515 -15.90 -22.20 11.96
N PRO A 516 -16.83 -21.81 12.86
CA PRO A 516 -17.00 -22.51 14.12
C PRO A 516 -17.73 -23.84 13.94
N ILE A 517 -17.27 -24.86 14.65
CA ILE A 517 -18.03 -26.11 14.83
C ILE A 517 -19.13 -25.84 15.84
N VAL A 518 -20.39 -25.85 15.38
CA VAL A 518 -21.56 -25.68 16.23
C VAL A 518 -21.96 -27.04 16.79
N LEU A 519 -21.89 -27.18 18.12
CA LEU A 519 -22.35 -28.35 18.84
C LEU A 519 -23.64 -28.02 19.60
N PRO A 520 -24.61 -28.94 19.68
CA PRO A 520 -25.74 -28.83 20.60
C PRO A 520 -25.30 -28.67 22.06
N ASP A 521 -26.07 -27.91 22.86
CA ASP A 521 -25.72 -27.58 24.25
C ASP A 521 -25.47 -28.83 25.11
N ASP A 522 -26.23 -29.91 24.91
CA ASP A 522 -26.06 -31.17 25.61
C ASP A 522 -24.71 -31.84 25.29
N GLN A 523 -24.26 -31.78 24.04
CA GLN A 523 -22.94 -32.24 23.63
C GLN A 523 -21.84 -31.36 24.22
N VAL A 524 -22.01 -30.03 24.22
CA VAL A 524 -21.02 -29.11 24.81
C VAL A 524 -20.87 -29.36 26.31
N VAL A 525 -22.00 -29.47 27.03
CA VAL A 525 -22.01 -29.77 28.47
C VAL A 525 -21.33 -31.11 28.73
N LEU A 526 -21.68 -32.15 27.99
CA LEU A 526 -21.08 -33.47 28.16
C LEU A 526 -19.57 -33.44 27.90
N LEU A 527 -19.13 -32.82 26.80
CA LEU A 527 -17.71 -32.74 26.43
C LEU A 527 -16.89 -31.99 27.49
N ALA A 528 -17.39 -30.83 27.96
CA ALA A 528 -16.70 -30.03 28.96
C ALA A 528 -16.45 -30.81 30.26
N HIS A 529 -17.46 -31.54 30.73
CA HIS A 529 -17.34 -32.35 31.94
C HIS A 529 -16.43 -33.57 31.73
N LEU A 530 -16.53 -34.25 30.58
CA LEU A 530 -15.64 -35.37 30.28
C LEU A 530 -14.17 -34.92 30.19
N ILE A 531 -13.89 -33.77 29.57
CA ILE A 531 -12.55 -33.15 29.53
C ILE A 531 -12.06 -32.79 30.93
N GLY A 532 -12.93 -32.20 31.76
CA GLY A 532 -12.60 -31.84 33.13
C GLY A 532 -12.22 -33.03 34.03
N ASP A 533 -12.86 -34.19 33.83
CA ASP A 533 -12.61 -35.41 34.61
C ASP A 533 -11.50 -36.31 34.00
N GLY A 534 -11.24 -36.20 32.70
CA GLY A 534 -10.21 -37.00 32.01
C GLY A 534 -10.59 -38.48 31.80
N SER A 535 -11.89 -38.81 31.88
CA SER A 535 -12.40 -40.20 31.86
C SER A 535 -12.70 -40.74 30.45
N PHE A 536 -11.78 -40.54 29.50
CA PHE A 536 -11.82 -41.11 28.14
C PHE A 536 -10.62 -42.00 27.80
N GLY A 537 -9.87 -42.46 28.80
CA GLY A 537 -8.72 -43.37 28.61
C GLY A 537 -9.11 -44.79 28.21
N ARG A 538 -8.31 -45.42 27.33
CA ARG A 538 -8.52 -46.80 26.79
C ARG A 538 -8.56 -47.93 27.84
N ARG A 539 -8.28 -47.66 29.12
CA ARG A 539 -8.12 -48.68 30.19
C ARG A 539 -9.18 -48.61 31.30
N GLN A 540 -10.45 -48.41 30.94
CA GLN A 540 -11.55 -48.61 31.91
C GLN A 540 -12.35 -49.88 31.57
N ALA A 541 -12.03 -50.93 32.34
CA ALA A 541 -12.72 -52.21 32.55
C ALA A 541 -12.88 -53.19 31.36
N ALA A 542 -11.91 -54.08 31.20
CA ALA A 542 -12.16 -55.41 30.66
C ALA A 542 -12.74 -56.30 31.78
N HIS A 543 -14.03 -56.64 31.68
CA HIS A 543 -14.58 -57.81 32.37
C HIS A 543 -15.15 -58.77 31.33
N HIS A 544 -14.51 -59.94 31.27
CA HIS A 544 -14.94 -61.22 30.68
C HIS A 544 -15.63 -61.18 29.30
N GLY A 545 -14.84 -61.39 28.25
CA GLY A 545 -15.29 -62.11 27.04
C GLY A 545 -15.58 -61.30 25.77
N VAL A 546 -15.40 -59.98 25.77
CA VAL A 546 -15.60 -59.14 24.56
C VAL A 546 -14.29 -58.42 24.23
N ASN A 547 -13.92 -58.37 22.94
CA ASN A 547 -12.73 -57.66 22.45
C ASN A 547 -12.64 -56.25 23.08
N ALA A 548 -11.51 -55.96 23.73
CA ALA A 548 -11.29 -54.74 24.52
C ALA A 548 -11.47 -53.42 23.71
N GLU A 549 -11.44 -53.50 22.38
CA GLU A 549 -11.64 -52.35 21.48
C GLU A 549 -13.11 -51.97 21.28
N CYS A 550 -14.07 -52.86 21.55
CA CYS A 550 -15.48 -52.63 21.22
C CYS A 550 -16.33 -52.04 22.37
N ALA A 551 -15.93 -52.13 23.65
CA ALA A 551 -16.87 -52.00 24.77
C ALA A 551 -16.47 -51.09 25.96
N SER A 552 -15.53 -50.15 25.82
CA SER A 552 -15.28 -49.18 26.90
C SER A 552 -16.44 -48.18 26.99
N THR A 553 -17.28 -48.35 28.00
CA THR A 553 -18.36 -47.41 28.31
C THR A 553 -17.77 -46.20 29.04
N PRO A 554 -17.89 -44.97 28.51
CA PRO A 554 -17.38 -43.78 29.18
C PRO A 554 -17.99 -43.65 30.58
N ARG A 555 -17.17 -43.25 31.54
CA ARG A 555 -17.59 -42.90 32.89
C ARG A 555 -17.29 -41.43 33.15
N TYR A 556 -18.02 -40.83 34.06
CA TYR A 556 -17.76 -39.48 34.55
C TYR A 556 -17.83 -39.50 36.07
N ALA A 557 -16.84 -38.97 36.76
CA ALA A 557 -16.80 -38.91 38.22
C ALA A 557 -16.71 -37.46 38.71
N SER A 558 -17.43 -37.14 39.78
CA SER A 558 -17.38 -35.81 40.40
C SER A 558 -17.88 -35.88 41.84
N THR A 559 -17.23 -35.14 42.74
CA THR A 559 -17.73 -34.92 44.11
C THR A 559 -18.75 -33.79 44.18
N ASP A 560 -18.91 -33.00 43.11
CA ASP A 560 -19.92 -31.97 42.99
C ASP A 560 -21.18 -32.52 42.33
N GLU A 561 -22.29 -32.44 43.08
CA GLU A 561 -23.60 -32.93 42.70
C GLU A 561 -24.21 -32.15 41.52
N ALA A 562 -23.88 -30.86 41.40
CA ALA A 562 -24.35 -30.02 40.29
C ALA A 562 -23.77 -30.51 38.95
N ASN A 563 -22.50 -30.93 38.95
CA ASN A 563 -21.86 -31.48 37.75
C ASN A 563 -22.44 -32.84 37.37
N LEU A 564 -22.74 -33.71 38.34
CA LEU A 564 -23.40 -34.99 38.10
C LEU A 564 -24.81 -34.79 37.53
N ALA A 565 -25.56 -33.80 38.05
CA ALA A 565 -26.87 -33.43 37.54
C ALA A 565 -26.78 -32.89 36.10
N ALA A 566 -25.78 -32.05 35.79
CA ALA A 566 -25.56 -31.49 34.46
C ALA A 566 -25.28 -32.58 33.41
N VAL A 567 -24.40 -33.53 33.72
CA VAL A 567 -24.09 -34.67 32.83
C VAL A 567 -25.30 -35.61 32.69
N THR A 568 -26.09 -35.80 33.75
CA THR A 568 -27.32 -36.62 33.68
C THR A 568 -28.40 -35.97 32.82
N ALA A 569 -28.49 -34.63 32.85
CA ALA A 569 -29.43 -33.86 32.03
C ALA A 569 -29.00 -33.78 30.55
N ALA A 570 -27.70 -33.84 30.28
CA ALA A 570 -27.13 -33.89 28.93
C ALA A 570 -27.42 -35.24 28.25
N ARG A 571 -28.61 -35.37 27.64
CA ARG A 571 -29.06 -36.57 26.91
C ARG A 571 -28.45 -36.69 25.50
N ALA A 572 -27.18 -36.32 25.37
CA ALA A 572 -26.45 -36.36 24.11
C ALA A 572 -26.46 -37.79 23.54
N PHE A 573 -26.66 -37.90 22.23
CA PHE A 573 -26.69 -39.17 21.49
C PHE A 573 -27.73 -40.18 21.99
N GLY A 574 -28.77 -39.73 22.72
CA GLY A 574 -29.80 -40.60 23.29
C GLY A 574 -29.31 -41.48 24.44
N VAL A 575 -28.14 -41.18 25.01
CA VAL A 575 -27.58 -41.90 26.17
C VAL A 575 -28.23 -41.39 27.46
N THR A 576 -28.67 -42.31 28.32
CA THR A 576 -29.16 -41.99 29.66
C THR A 576 -28.08 -42.36 30.67
N ALA A 577 -27.61 -41.38 31.44
CA ALA A 577 -26.62 -41.60 32.48
C ALA A 577 -27.19 -42.50 33.60
N VAL A 578 -26.38 -43.46 34.05
CA VAL A 578 -26.71 -44.36 35.17
C VAL A 578 -25.75 -44.05 36.31
N ARG A 579 -26.29 -43.64 37.45
CA ARG A 579 -25.51 -43.38 38.66
C ARG A 579 -25.07 -44.69 39.30
N ASP A 580 -23.77 -44.82 39.54
CA ASP A 580 -23.18 -45.89 40.33
C ASP A 580 -22.73 -45.32 41.67
N ASP A 581 -23.50 -45.62 42.72
CA ASP A 581 -23.15 -45.31 44.11
C ASP A 581 -22.52 -46.57 44.75
N ASP A 582 -21.24 -46.81 44.44
CA ASP A 582 -20.48 -47.87 45.10
C ASP A 582 -19.94 -47.37 46.45
N PRO A 583 -20.35 -47.95 47.60
CA PRO A 583 -19.88 -47.53 48.92
C PRO A 583 -18.37 -47.71 49.13
N ALA A 584 -17.67 -48.47 48.27
CA ALA A 584 -16.21 -48.58 48.28
C ALA A 584 -15.48 -47.53 47.41
N ALA A 585 -16.21 -46.76 46.57
CA ALA A 585 -15.63 -45.77 45.67
C ALA A 585 -15.37 -44.43 46.38
N ARG A 586 -14.28 -43.74 45.98
CA ARG A 586 -13.87 -42.45 46.59
C ARG A 586 -14.74 -41.27 46.15
N CYS A 587 -15.52 -41.40 45.09
CA CYS A 587 -16.44 -40.38 44.58
C CYS A 587 -17.61 -41.04 43.81
N PRO A 588 -18.80 -40.42 43.77
CA PRO A 588 -19.90 -40.86 42.93
C PRO A 588 -19.52 -40.81 41.45
N SER A 589 -20.04 -41.75 40.66
CA SER A 589 -19.78 -41.80 39.22
C SER A 589 -21.03 -42.06 38.39
N LEU A 590 -21.02 -41.58 37.15
CA LEU A 590 -22.02 -41.86 36.13
C LEU A 590 -21.42 -42.80 35.09
N ARG A 591 -22.11 -43.89 34.79
CA ARG A 591 -21.92 -44.67 33.57
C ARG A 591 -22.75 -44.09 32.44
N LEU A 592 -22.18 -44.05 31.25
CA LEU A 592 -22.83 -43.56 30.03
C LEU A 592 -23.03 -44.71 29.03
N PRO A 593 -23.94 -45.67 29.32
CA PRO A 593 -24.13 -46.86 28.51
C PRO A 593 -24.70 -46.52 27.12
N PRO A 594 -24.36 -47.30 26.08
CA PRO A 594 -24.96 -47.14 24.77
C PRO A 594 -26.47 -47.41 24.84
N PRO A 595 -27.31 -46.72 24.05
CA PRO A 595 -28.76 -46.95 24.02
C PRO A 595 -29.14 -48.24 23.27
N TYR A 596 -28.17 -49.03 22.83
CA TYR A 596 -28.32 -50.27 22.06
C TYR A 596 -27.25 -51.29 22.45
N HIS A 597 -27.46 -52.55 22.07
CA HIS A 597 -26.45 -53.61 22.22
C HIS A 597 -25.26 -53.37 21.29
N VAL A 598 -24.06 -53.40 21.87
CA VAL A 598 -22.78 -53.28 21.17
C VAL A 598 -22.45 -54.62 20.49
N THR A 599 -22.07 -54.58 19.22
CA THR A 599 -21.60 -55.74 18.43
C THR A 599 -20.26 -55.40 17.79
N ASP A 600 -19.56 -56.40 17.23
CA ASP A 600 -18.37 -56.15 16.41
C ASP A 600 -18.72 -55.19 15.26
N GLY A 601 -18.21 -53.96 15.33
CA GLY A 601 -18.47 -52.87 14.38
C GLY A 601 -19.38 -51.73 14.86
N ARG A 602 -20.06 -51.84 16.01
CA ARG A 602 -20.96 -50.78 16.53
C ARG A 602 -20.59 -50.38 17.96
N ARG A 603 -19.76 -49.34 18.10
CA ARG A 603 -19.23 -48.82 19.37
C ARG A 603 -20.23 -47.90 20.09
N ASN A 604 -19.95 -47.58 21.35
CA ASN A 604 -20.69 -46.57 22.10
C ASN A 604 -20.68 -45.22 21.35
N PRO A 605 -21.82 -44.53 21.15
CA PRO A 605 -21.89 -43.33 20.34
C PRO A 605 -21.06 -42.16 20.90
N ILE A 606 -20.95 -42.04 22.23
CA ILE A 606 -20.09 -41.03 22.87
C ILE A 606 -18.62 -41.36 22.62
N ALA A 607 -18.23 -42.63 22.73
CA ALA A 607 -16.85 -43.05 22.46
C ALA A 607 -16.47 -42.83 20.98
N ALA A 608 -17.36 -43.17 20.05
CA ALA A 608 -17.16 -42.94 18.62
C ALA A 608 -17.08 -41.44 18.28
N TRP A 609 -17.89 -40.62 18.95
CA TRP A 609 -17.84 -39.17 18.80
C TRP A 609 -16.52 -38.57 19.32
N LEU A 610 -16.08 -38.96 20.52
CA LEU A 610 -14.78 -38.53 21.06
C LEU A 610 -13.60 -38.98 20.19
N ASP A 611 -13.70 -40.15 19.54
CA ASP A 611 -12.69 -40.66 18.60
C ASP A 611 -12.66 -39.81 17.31
N GLY A 612 -13.84 -39.43 16.80
CA GLY A 612 -13.96 -38.48 15.69
C GLY A 612 -13.38 -37.09 16.00
N LEU A 613 -13.37 -36.68 17.27
CA LEU A 613 -12.69 -35.47 17.75
C LEU A 613 -11.20 -35.67 18.05
N GLY A 614 -10.67 -36.90 17.90
CA GLY A 614 -9.28 -37.25 18.23
C GLY A 614 -8.96 -37.25 19.73
N LEU A 615 -9.97 -37.17 20.60
CA LEU A 615 -9.80 -37.09 22.06
C LEU A 615 -9.78 -38.46 22.74
N PHE A 616 -10.32 -39.49 22.08
CA PHE A 616 -10.50 -40.80 22.68
C PHE A 616 -9.15 -41.49 22.99
N GLY A 617 -8.91 -41.80 24.26
CA GLY A 617 -7.68 -42.45 24.71
C GLY A 617 -6.52 -41.51 25.05
N LEU A 618 -6.68 -40.19 24.84
CA LEU A 618 -5.73 -39.19 25.34
C LEU A 618 -5.97 -38.96 26.84
N ARG A 619 -4.92 -38.60 27.59
CA ARG A 619 -5.00 -38.25 29.01
C ARG A 619 -4.48 -36.85 29.22
#